data_AF-A0A933WLL6-F1
#
_entry.id   AF-A0A933WLL6-F1
#
_cell.length_a   1.000
_cell.length_b   1.000
_cell.length_c   1.000
_cell.angle_alpha   90.00
_cell.angle_beta   90.00
_cell.angle_gamma   90.00
#
_symmetry.space_group_name_H-M   'P 1'
#
loop_
_entity.id
_entity.type
_entity.pdbx_description
1 polymer ?
#
loop_
_entity_poly.entity_id
_entity_poly.type
_entity_poly.pdbx_seq_one_letter_code
_entity_poly.pdbx_strand_id
1 'polypeptide(L)'
;MAKCPACGFESPDGSLCCDFCKEPFRRDRPVPAPKKPAEPRKEIPEEFLRLDSGGSIPRVPPWLKYAAWTVLAAWFVIIMTLIGIYLAKQNGGQQAGMAGRPVQAP
;
A
#
# COMPACT_ATOMS: atom_id res chain seq x y z
N MET A 1 28.64 -2.47 -22.93
CA MET A 1 27.27 -2.92 -23.23
C MET A 1 27.20 -4.37 -22.80
N ALA A 2 26.15 -4.77 -22.08
CA ALA A 2 25.99 -6.12 -21.57
C ALA A 2 25.13 -6.94 -22.55
N LYS A 3 25.66 -8.06 -23.02
CA LYS A 3 24.91 -8.98 -23.89
C LYS A 3 24.12 -9.97 -23.03
N CYS A 4 22.84 -10.11 -23.31
CA CYS A 4 21.98 -11.02 -22.56
C CYS A 4 22.37 -12.48 -22.87
N PRO A 5 22.64 -13.32 -21.85
CA PRO A 5 23.00 -14.72 -22.09
C PRO A 5 21.84 -15.57 -22.64
N ALA A 6 20.58 -15.15 -22.41
CA ALA A 6 19.41 -15.91 -22.82
C ALA A 6 18.96 -15.61 -24.25
N CYS A 7 18.94 -14.34 -24.65
CA CYS A 7 18.45 -13.93 -25.97
C CYS A 7 19.52 -13.29 -26.87
N GLY A 8 20.72 -13.04 -26.36
CA GLY A 8 21.81 -12.44 -27.13
C GLY A 8 21.66 -10.94 -27.42
N PHE A 9 20.62 -10.28 -26.92
CA PHE A 9 20.38 -8.85 -27.12
C PHE A 9 21.37 -7.99 -26.33
N GLU A 10 21.85 -6.89 -26.91
CA GLU A 10 22.75 -5.93 -26.26
C GLU A 10 21.95 -4.88 -25.49
N SER A 11 22.28 -4.68 -24.22
CA SER A 11 21.63 -3.69 -23.35
C SER A 11 22.66 -2.79 -22.66
N PRO A 12 22.27 -1.59 -22.20
CA PRO A 12 23.19 -0.67 -21.52
C PRO A 12 23.80 -1.28 -20.25
N ASP A 13 25.08 -0.95 -20.00
CA ASP A 13 25.80 -1.43 -18.81
C ASP A 13 25.18 -0.80 -17.55
N GLY A 14 24.54 -1.63 -16.72
CA GLY A 14 23.88 -1.19 -15.48
C GLY A 14 22.43 -1.64 -15.35
N SER A 15 21.80 -2.09 -16.44
CA SER A 15 20.46 -2.70 -16.38
C SER A 15 20.51 -4.03 -15.61
N LEU A 16 19.61 -4.18 -14.63
CA LEU A 16 19.48 -5.42 -13.85
C LEU A 16 18.87 -6.57 -14.67
N CYS A 17 18.02 -6.24 -15.65
CA CYS A 17 17.32 -7.19 -16.52
C CYS A 17 17.46 -6.78 -17.99
N CYS A 18 17.42 -7.76 -18.88
CA CYS A 18 17.42 -7.53 -20.32
C CYS A 18 16.12 -6.86 -20.76
N ASP A 19 16.20 -5.85 -21.62
CA ASP A 19 15.01 -5.13 -22.07
C ASP A 19 14.10 -5.97 -22.98
N PHE A 20 14.69 -6.93 -23.72
CA PHE A 20 13.97 -7.77 -24.68
C PHE A 20 13.30 -8.97 -24.00
N CYS A 21 14.09 -9.86 -23.38
CA CYS A 21 13.56 -11.08 -22.76
C CYS A 21 13.12 -10.90 -21.29
N LYS A 22 13.37 -9.73 -20.69
CA LYS A 22 13.08 -9.42 -19.27
C LYS A 22 13.78 -10.32 -18.24
N GLU A 23 14.70 -11.18 -18.67
CA GLU A 23 15.49 -12.00 -17.75
C GLU A 23 16.64 -11.22 -17.11
N PRO A 24 16.98 -11.49 -15.84
CA PRO A 24 18.11 -10.85 -15.16
C PRO A 24 19.45 -11.23 -15.79
N PHE A 25 20.35 -10.25 -15.95
CA PHE A 25 21.69 -10.48 -16.54
C PHE A 25 22.62 -11.32 -15.64
N ARG A 26 22.35 -11.37 -14.33
CA ARG A 26 23.12 -12.17 -13.36
C ARG A 26 22.17 -13.04 -12.54
N ARG A 27 22.35 -14.36 -12.58
CA ARG A 27 21.63 -15.31 -11.73
C ARG A 27 22.20 -15.44 -10.31
N ASP A 28 23.39 -14.91 -10.05
CA ASP A 28 24.06 -15.12 -8.77
C ASP A 28 24.28 -13.78 -8.06
N ARG A 29 23.30 -13.40 -7.23
CA ARG A 29 23.67 -12.63 -6.04
C ARG A 29 24.52 -13.60 -5.20
N PRO A 30 25.77 -13.29 -4.85
CA PRO A 30 26.50 -14.14 -3.92
C PRO A 30 25.63 -14.26 -2.67
N VAL A 31 25.21 -15.49 -2.37
CA VAL A 31 24.54 -15.81 -1.11
C VAL A 31 25.52 -15.31 -0.04
N PRO A 32 25.12 -14.33 0.81
CA PRO A 32 26.02 -13.86 1.84
C PRO A 32 26.46 -15.08 2.63
N ALA A 33 27.79 -15.28 2.74
CA ALA A 33 28.38 -16.36 3.51
C ALA A 33 27.66 -16.44 4.86
N PRO A 34 27.33 -17.65 5.37
CA PRO A 34 26.61 -17.79 6.63
C PRO A 34 27.38 -17.02 7.69
N LYS A 35 26.83 -15.87 8.11
CA LYS A 35 27.36 -15.11 9.23
C LYS A 35 27.41 -16.11 10.38
N LYS A 36 28.58 -16.24 11.01
CA LYS A 36 28.78 -16.99 12.25
C LYS A 36 27.55 -16.78 13.17
N PRO A 37 27.04 -17.82 13.82
CA PRO A 37 25.87 -17.69 14.68
C PRO A 37 26.10 -16.50 15.61
N ALA A 38 25.26 -15.48 15.45
CA ALA A 38 25.28 -14.32 16.31
C ALA A 38 25.15 -14.85 17.74
N GLU A 39 26.04 -14.37 18.62
CA GLU A 39 26.00 -14.64 20.06
C GLU A 39 24.55 -14.59 20.56
N PRO A 40 24.18 -15.47 21.51
CA PRO A 40 22.80 -15.63 21.94
C PRO A 40 22.27 -14.25 22.33
N ARG A 41 21.37 -13.73 21.50
CA ARG A 41 20.70 -12.46 21.74
C ARG A 41 20.07 -12.59 23.11
N LYS A 42 20.44 -11.68 24.02
CA LYS A 42 19.84 -11.44 25.33
C LYS A 42 18.45 -12.04 25.37
N GLU A 43 18.30 -13.08 26.19
CA GLU A 43 17.05 -13.77 26.43
C GLU A 43 15.95 -12.70 26.56
N ILE A 44 15.01 -12.74 25.63
CA ILE A 44 13.84 -11.89 25.68
C ILE A 44 13.21 -12.16 27.04
N PRO A 45 13.01 -11.13 27.90
CA PRO A 45 12.47 -11.36 29.24
C PRO A 45 11.19 -12.17 29.14
N GLU A 46 11.02 -13.20 29.98
CA GLU A 46 9.83 -14.07 29.95
C GLU A 46 8.51 -13.29 30.02
N GLU A 47 8.55 -12.09 30.59
CA GLU A 47 7.44 -11.14 30.63
C GLU A 47 6.96 -10.77 29.21
N PHE A 48 7.86 -10.53 28.26
CA PHE A 48 7.50 -10.27 26.85
C PHE A 48 6.99 -11.51 26.11
N LEU A 49 7.51 -12.69 26.45
CA LEU A 49 7.00 -13.96 25.90
C LEU A 49 5.57 -14.27 26.39
N ARG A 50 5.18 -13.79 27.57
CA ARG A 50 3.80 -13.89 28.08
C ARG A 50 2.87 -12.84 27.51
N LEU A 51 3.39 -11.66 27.15
CA LEU A 51 2.61 -10.64 26.44
C LEU A 51 2.41 -10.97 24.97
N ASP A 52 3.31 -11.76 24.37
CA ASP A 52 3.13 -12.28 23.02
C ASP A 52 2.11 -13.41 23.05
N SER A 53 0.84 -13.02 22.99
CA SER A 53 -0.31 -13.92 22.87
C SER A 53 -0.30 -14.75 21.57
N GLY A 54 0.79 -14.76 20.81
CA GLY A 54 1.04 -15.73 19.74
C GLY A 54 0.02 -15.67 18.61
N GLY A 55 -0.60 -14.50 18.40
CA GLY A 55 -1.69 -14.35 17.43
C GLY A 55 -2.95 -15.15 17.77
N SER A 56 -3.13 -15.56 19.03
CA SER A 56 -4.37 -16.16 19.51
C SER A 56 -5.47 -15.09 19.58
N ILE A 57 -6.04 -14.78 18.42
CA ILE A 57 -7.21 -13.92 18.32
C ILE A 57 -8.33 -14.62 19.10
N PRO A 58 -8.86 -14.01 20.17
CA PRO A 58 -9.94 -14.63 20.95
C PRO A 58 -11.10 -14.94 20.00
N ARG A 59 -11.68 -16.14 20.14
CA ARG A 59 -12.83 -16.56 19.31
C ARG A 59 -14.02 -15.65 19.62
N VAL A 60 -14.17 -14.60 18.81
CA VAL A 60 -15.29 -13.68 18.92
C VAL A 60 -16.59 -14.36 18.47
N PRO A 61 -17.69 -14.16 19.20
CA PRO A 61 -18.96 -14.75 18.85
C PRO A 61 -19.47 -14.20 17.49
N PRO A 62 -20.19 -15.00 16.68
CA PRO A 62 -20.56 -14.62 15.31
C PRO A 62 -21.33 -13.30 15.21
N TRP A 63 -22.18 -13.00 16.20
CA TRP A 63 -22.97 -11.76 16.26
C TRP A 63 -22.10 -10.50 16.26
N LEU A 64 -20.89 -10.57 16.83
CA LEU A 64 -19.98 -9.43 16.91
C LEU A 64 -19.45 -9.02 15.53
N LYS A 65 -19.29 -9.99 14.61
CA LYS A 65 -18.91 -9.71 13.23
C LYS A 65 -20.00 -8.91 12.52
N TYR A 66 -21.27 -9.31 12.69
CA TYR A 66 -22.39 -8.58 12.12
C TYR A 66 -22.51 -7.18 12.70
N ALA A 67 -22.34 -7.03 14.02
CA ALA A 67 -22.29 -5.71 14.65
C ALA A 67 -21.19 -4.82 14.05
N ALA A 68 -19.96 -5.33 13.91
CA ALA A 68 -18.87 -4.61 13.27
C ALA A 68 -19.20 -4.17 11.84
N TRP A 69 -19.79 -5.06 11.03
CA TRP A 69 -20.24 -4.73 9.68
C TRP A 69 -21.34 -3.67 9.63
N THR A 70 -22.31 -3.72 10.56
CA THR A 70 -23.38 -2.72 10.62
C THR A 70 -22.85 -1.33 10.95
N VAL A 71 -21.90 -1.23 11.90
CA VAL A 71 -21.24 0.03 12.25
C VAL A 71 -20.45 0.57 11.05
N LEU A 72 -19.70 -0.30 10.37
CA LEU A 72 -18.90 0.08 9.21
C LEU A 72 -19.78 0.55 8.03
N ALA A 73 -20.89 -0.12 7.78
CA ALA A 73 -21.86 0.28 6.77
C ALA A 73 -22.52 1.63 7.12
N ALA A 74 -22.93 1.82 8.38
CA ALA A 74 -23.49 3.09 8.84
C ALA A 74 -22.49 4.24 8.67
N TRP A 75 -21.24 4.02 9.04
CA TRP A 75 -20.17 5.00 8.87
C TRP A 75 -19.93 5.35 7.40
N PHE A 76 -19.93 4.35 6.52
CA PHE A 76 -19.78 4.56 5.08
C PHE A 76 -20.93 5.40 4.50
N VAL A 77 -22.17 5.13 4.90
CA VAL A 77 -23.34 5.92 4.48
C VAL A 77 -23.24 7.37 4.95
N ILE A 78 -22.79 7.61 6.19
CA ILE A 78 -22.55 8.96 6.71
C ILE A 78 -21.49 9.68 5.85
N ILE A 79 -20.36 9.04 5.55
CA ILE A 79 -19.31 9.65 4.72
C ILE A 79 -19.85 9.99 3.32
N MET A 80 -20.55 9.06 2.66
CA MET A 80 -21.13 9.30 1.34
C MET A 80 -22.12 10.47 1.35
N THR A 81 -22.94 10.57 2.40
CA THR A 81 -23.90 11.67 2.56
C THR A 81 -23.19 13.02 2.74
N LEU A 82 -22.15 13.07 3.59
CA LEU A 82 -21.37 14.27 3.83
C LEU A 82 -20.62 14.73 2.56
N ILE A 83 -20.04 13.78 1.81
CA ILE A 83 -19.37 14.08 0.53
C ILE A 83 -20.40 14.62 -0.48
N GLY A 84 -21.58 14.02 -0.57
CA GLY A 84 -22.65 14.50 -1.44
C GLY A 84 -23.06 15.94 -1.12
N ILE A 85 -23.26 16.26 0.17
CA ILE A 85 -23.57 17.63 0.63
C ILE A 85 -22.41 18.58 0.31
N TYR A 86 -21.17 18.15 0.53
CA TYR A 86 -19.98 18.95 0.23
C TYR A 86 -19.87 19.30 -1.26
N LEU A 87 -20.06 18.32 -2.14
CA LEU A 87 -20.04 18.54 -3.59
C LEU A 87 -21.21 19.42 -4.05
N ALA A 88 -22.41 19.22 -3.51
CA ALA A 88 -23.56 20.09 -3.80
C ALA A 88 -23.27 21.55 -3.43
N LYS A 89 -22.61 21.77 -2.28
CA LYS A 89 -22.19 23.12 -1.85
C LYS A 89 -21.14 23.73 -2.77
N GLN A 90 -20.15 22.95 -3.22
CA GLN A 90 -19.14 23.43 -4.16
C GLN A 90 -19.76 23.84 -5.51
N ASN A 91 -20.68 23.04 -6.04
CA ASN A 91 -21.36 23.33 -7.30
C ASN A 91 -22.20 24.61 -7.20
N GLY A 92 -22.92 24.82 -6.10
CA GLY A 92 -23.68 26.05 -5.86
C GLY A 92 -22.80 27.30 -5.82
N GLY A 93 -21.63 27.22 -5.18
CA GLY A 93 -20.66 28.33 -5.13
C GLY A 93 -20.08 28.67 -6.50
N GLN A 94 -19.79 27.68 -7.34
CA GLN A 94 -19.29 27.91 -8.69
C GLN A 94 -20.33 28.55 -9.60
N GLN A 95 -21.60 28.14 -9.51
CA GLN A 95 -22.68 28.76 -10.29
C GLN A 95 -22.93 30.21 -9.91
N ALA A 96 -22.87 30.55 -8.62
CA ALA A 96 -22.98 31.94 -8.15
C ALA A 96 -21.81 32.81 -8.66
N GLY A 97 -20.59 32.25 -8.73
CA GLY A 97 -19.42 32.96 -9.25
C GLY A 97 -19.46 33.25 -10.75
N MET A 98 -20.11 32.39 -11.55
CA MET A 98 -20.28 32.63 -13.00
C MET A 98 -21.36 33.66 -13.30
N ALA A 99 -22.46 33.68 -12.53
CA ALA A 99 -23.54 34.64 -12.71
C ALA A 99 -23.13 36.09 -12.36
N GLY A 100 -22.10 36.26 -11.54
CA GLY A 100 -21.59 37.57 -11.12
C GLY A 100 -20.51 38.17 -12.01
N ARG A 101 -20.07 37.51 -13.09
CA ARG A 101 -19.09 38.11 -14.01
C ARG A 101 -19.80 39.04 -15.00
N PRO A 102 -19.64 40.37 -14.91
CA PRO A 102 -20.16 41.26 -15.94
C PRO A 102 -19.50 40.90 -17.26
N VAL A 103 -20.32 40.69 -18.30
CA VAL A 103 -19.86 40.49 -19.67
C VAL A 103 -19.14 41.77 -20.10
N GLN A 104 -17.81 41.72 -20.13
CA GLN A 104 -17.01 42.77 -20.75
C GLN A 104 -17.22 42.62 -22.26
N ALA A 105 -18.09 43.47 -22.81
CA ALA A 105 -18.27 43.60 -24.24
C ALA A 105 -16.98 44.20 -24.87
N PRO A 106 -16.57 43.73 -26.06
CA PRO A 106 -15.37 44.21 -26.75
C PRO A 106 -15.48 45.68 -27.18
#